data_AF-A0A1G0Z6Q9-F1
#
_entry.id   AF-A0A1G0Z6Q9-F1
#
_cell.length_a   1.000
_cell.length_b   1.000
_cell.length_c   1.000
_cell.angle_alpha   90.00
_cell.angle_beta   90.00
_cell.angle_gamma   90.00
#
_symmetry.space_group_name_H-M   'P 1'
#
loop_
_entity.id
_entity.type
_entity.pdbx_description
1 polymer ?
#
loop_
_entity_poly.entity_id
_entity_poly.type
_entity_poly.pdbx_seq_one_letter_code
_entity_poly.pdbx_strand_id
1 'polypeptide(L)'
;MDGDYESAHSMLSNTLKSKYSKNKLQKTLEKMIANGDGDITSADVVNTMDDWPGKKEYDLGWAYLALTGNGFSEAVTVVISREFSEMVIRDIEWGRP
;
A
#
# COMPACT_ATOMS: atom_id res chain seq x y z
N MET A 1 -13.53 -9.37 0.28
CA MET A 1 -13.76 -7.94 0.55
C MET A 1 -13.97 -7.22 -0.79
N ASP A 2 -15.03 -6.41 -0.92
CA ASP A 2 -15.34 -5.70 -2.18
C ASP A 2 -14.56 -4.37 -2.23
N GLY A 3 -13.32 -4.43 -2.70
CA GLY A 3 -12.46 -3.26 -2.92
C GLY A 3 -12.26 -2.95 -4.41
N ASP A 4 -11.99 -1.69 -4.74
CA ASP A 4 -11.62 -1.28 -6.11
C ASP A 4 -10.14 -1.63 -6.41
N TYR A 5 -9.88 -2.92 -6.59
CA TYR A 5 -8.56 -3.45 -6.92
C TYR A 5 -8.12 -3.10 -8.35
N GLU A 6 -9.04 -2.64 -9.20
CA GLU A 6 -8.71 -2.14 -10.53
C GLU A 6 -8.01 -0.79 -10.44
N SER A 7 -8.61 0.17 -9.73
CA SER A 7 -8.00 1.46 -9.47
C SER A 7 -6.72 1.33 -8.64
N ALA A 8 -6.72 0.49 -7.60
CA ALA A 8 -5.50 0.27 -6.80
C ALA A 8 -4.35 -0.28 -7.64
N HIS A 9 -4.63 -1.24 -8.53
CA HIS A 9 -3.62 -1.79 -9.44
C HIS A 9 -3.15 -0.76 -10.48
N SER A 10 -4.03 0.14 -10.94
CA SER A 10 -3.66 1.18 -11.93
C SER A 10 -2.67 2.22 -11.37
N MET A 11 -2.71 2.47 -10.06
CA MET A 11 -1.80 3.37 -9.34
C MET A 11 -0.38 2.82 -9.17
N LEU A 12 -0.15 1.53 -9.43
CA LEU A 12 1.16 0.91 -9.29
C LEU A 12 2.10 1.30 -10.44
N SER A 13 3.39 1.43 -10.14
CA SER A 13 4.46 1.51 -11.14
C SER A 13 4.44 0.30 -12.07
N ASN A 14 4.98 0.42 -13.29
CA ASN A 14 5.00 -0.71 -14.24
C ASN A 14 5.75 -1.91 -13.66
N THR A 15 6.82 -1.66 -12.92
CA THR A 15 7.58 -2.70 -12.21
C THR A 15 6.69 -3.42 -11.18
N LEU A 16 5.92 -2.68 -10.39
CA LEU A 16 5.09 -3.27 -9.34
C LEU A 16 3.83 -3.97 -9.90
N LYS A 17 3.25 -3.45 -11.00
CA LYS A 17 2.19 -4.13 -11.79
C LYS A 17 2.61 -5.52 -12.27
N SER A 18 3.88 -5.71 -12.67
CA SER A 18 4.37 -7.03 -13.06
C SER A 18 4.44 -8.04 -11.89
N LYS A 19 4.50 -7.54 -10.64
CA LYS A 19 4.60 -8.35 -9.42
C LYS A 19 3.25 -8.61 -8.76
N TYR A 20 2.28 -7.72 -8.94
CA TYR A 20 0.97 -7.78 -8.33
C TYR A 20 -0.12 -7.80 -9.39
N SER A 21 -0.94 -8.84 -9.40
CA SER A 21 -2.25 -8.78 -10.06
C SER A 21 -3.30 -8.21 -9.10
N LYS A 22 -4.46 -7.78 -9.63
CA LYS A 22 -5.63 -7.36 -8.83
C LYS A 22 -5.97 -8.40 -7.73
N ASN A 23 -6.03 -9.68 -8.13
CA ASN A 23 -6.29 -10.81 -7.22
C ASN A 23 -5.17 -10.98 -6.17
N LYS A 24 -3.91 -10.74 -6.53
CA LYS A 24 -2.81 -10.82 -5.57
C LYS A 24 -2.88 -9.69 -4.54
N LEU A 25 -3.21 -8.46 -4.93
CA LEU A 25 -3.44 -7.35 -4.00
C LEU A 25 -4.55 -7.71 -3.00
N GLN A 26 -5.69 -8.19 -3.50
CA GLN A 26 -6.79 -8.64 -2.68
C GLN A 26 -6.37 -9.70 -1.67
N LYS A 27 -5.77 -10.80 -2.14
CA LYS A 27 -5.36 -11.91 -1.27
C LYS A 27 -4.31 -11.51 -0.25
N THR A 28 -3.38 -10.62 -0.61
CA THR A 28 -2.37 -10.13 0.33
C THR A 28 -3.02 -9.29 1.43
N LEU A 29 -3.93 -8.39 1.08
CA LEU A 29 -4.69 -7.61 2.06
C LEU A 29 -5.55 -8.50 2.96
N GLU A 30 -6.35 -9.40 2.37
CA GLU A 30 -7.22 -10.32 3.10
C GLU A 30 -6.43 -11.22 4.06
N LYS A 31 -5.24 -11.69 3.63
CA LYS A 31 -4.36 -12.45 4.52
C LYS A 31 -3.83 -11.62 5.68
N MET A 32 -3.52 -10.35 5.46
CA MET A 32 -2.99 -9.46 6.48
C MET A 32 -4.05 -9.19 7.58
N ILE A 33 -5.30 -8.99 7.20
CA ILE A 33 -6.39 -8.69 8.14
C ILE A 33 -7.12 -9.94 8.65
N ALA A 34 -6.69 -11.14 8.27
CA ALA A 34 -7.39 -12.40 8.54
C ALA A 34 -7.60 -12.73 10.02
N ASN A 35 -6.86 -12.09 10.94
CA ASN A 35 -7.00 -12.31 12.38
C ASN A 35 -8.16 -11.53 13.00
N GLY A 36 -8.71 -10.55 12.30
CA GLY A 36 -9.88 -9.80 12.76
C GLY A 36 -11.15 -10.19 12.03
N ASP A 37 -12.26 -9.68 12.54
CA ASP A 37 -13.60 -9.96 12.05
C ASP A 37 -14.16 -8.70 11.38
N GLY A 38 -14.27 -8.72 10.05
CA GLY A 38 -14.97 -7.69 9.28
C GLY A 38 -14.07 -6.80 8.41
N ASP A 39 -14.68 -5.76 7.84
CA ASP A 39 -14.03 -4.87 6.89
C ASP A 39 -13.08 -3.85 7.57
N ILE A 40 -12.17 -3.28 6.78
CA ILE A 40 -11.38 -2.11 7.17
C ILE A 40 -12.34 -0.93 7.37
N THR A 41 -12.35 -0.35 8.57
CA THR A 41 -13.19 0.81 8.92
C THR A 41 -12.42 2.13 8.89
N SER A 42 -11.09 2.10 9.03
CA SER A 42 -10.23 3.27 8.87
C SER A 42 -8.92 2.95 8.15
N ALA A 43 -8.42 3.92 7.40
CA ALA A 43 -7.11 3.93 6.79
C ALA A 43 -6.46 5.29 7.07
N ASP A 44 -5.61 5.35 8.08
CA ASP A 44 -5.06 6.58 8.62
C ASP A 44 -3.59 6.72 8.26
N VAL A 45 -3.20 7.87 7.69
CA VAL A 45 -1.78 8.18 7.49
C VAL A 45 -1.16 8.52 8.84
N VAL A 46 -0.28 7.64 9.32
CA VAL A 46 0.36 7.77 10.63
C VAL A 46 1.66 8.56 10.53
N ASN A 47 2.43 8.34 9.48
CA ASN A 47 3.69 9.07 9.26
C ASN A 47 3.96 9.24 7.76
N THR A 48 4.64 10.32 7.42
CA THR A 48 5.15 10.59 6.08
C THR A 48 6.60 11.06 6.15
N MET A 49 7.40 10.67 5.17
CA MET A 49 8.77 11.16 5.03
C MET A 49 9.02 11.62 3.60
N ASP A 50 9.66 12.77 3.45
CA ASP A 50 10.16 13.25 2.16
C ASP A 50 11.64 12.89 1.95
N ASP A 51 12.34 12.49 3.02
CA ASP A 51 13.72 12.02 2.99
C ASP A 51 13.94 10.89 4.00
N TRP A 52 14.64 9.82 3.59
CA TRP A 52 14.89 8.62 4.40
C TRP A 52 16.06 7.79 3.83
N PRO A 53 16.71 6.95 4.65
CA PRO A 53 17.75 6.04 4.16
C PRO A 53 17.21 5.10 3.07
N GLY A 54 17.82 5.15 1.89
CA GLY A 54 17.42 4.31 0.75
C GLY A 54 16.38 4.92 -0.18
N LYS A 55 16.01 6.20 0.00
CA LYS A 55 15.27 6.98 -1.00
C LYS A 55 16.00 6.93 -2.35
N LYS A 56 15.28 6.67 -3.44
CA LYS A 56 15.83 6.63 -4.80
C LYS A 56 15.55 7.92 -5.56
N GLU A 57 16.26 8.10 -6.67
CA GLU A 57 15.93 9.12 -7.66
C GLU A 57 14.45 8.98 -8.07
N TYR A 58 13.74 10.10 -8.14
CA TYR A 58 12.29 10.21 -8.43
C TYR A 58 11.33 9.72 -7.33
N ASP A 59 11.81 9.16 -6.22
CA ASP A 59 10.94 8.93 -5.05
C ASP A 59 10.50 10.29 -4.49
N LEU A 60 9.18 10.46 -4.35
CA LEU A 60 8.54 11.71 -3.94
C LEU A 60 8.21 11.71 -2.46
N GLY A 61 7.83 10.56 -1.92
CA GLY A 61 7.46 10.43 -0.52
C GLY A 61 7.29 8.98 -0.09
N TRP A 62 7.38 8.78 1.21
CA TRP A 62 7.12 7.53 1.89
C TRP A 62 5.96 7.77 2.86
N ALA A 63 5.00 6.85 2.92
CA ALA A 63 3.86 6.96 3.82
C ALA A 63 3.61 5.63 4.55
N TYR A 64 3.42 5.72 5.87
CA TYR A 64 2.98 4.63 6.74
C TYR A 64 1.52 4.83 7.08
N LEU A 65 0.70 3.84 6.72
CA LEU A 65 -0.73 3.85 6.96
C LEU A 65 -1.09 2.78 7.98
N ALA A 66 -1.93 3.13 8.95
CA ALA A 66 -2.61 2.17 9.80
C ALA A 66 -3.95 1.78 9.16
N LEU A 67 -4.20 0.48 9.04
CA LEU A 67 -5.49 -0.07 8.64
C LEU A 67 -6.15 -0.68 9.86
N THR A 68 -7.29 -0.13 10.25
CA THR A 68 -8.00 -0.57 11.45
C THR A 68 -9.35 -1.15 11.06
N GLY A 69 -9.73 -2.22 11.74
CA GLY A 69 -11.05 -2.82 11.65
C GLY A 69 -11.38 -3.54 12.95
N ASN A 70 -12.53 -4.20 12.99
CA ASN A 70 -12.91 -4.94 14.18
C ASN A 70 -12.00 -6.17 14.36
N GLY A 71 -11.27 -6.22 15.47
CA GLY A 71 -10.36 -7.32 15.78
C GLY A 71 -8.99 -7.29 15.08
N PHE A 72 -8.67 -6.26 14.29
CA PHE A 72 -7.34 -6.10 13.72
C PHE A 72 -6.87 -4.64 13.69
N SER A 73 -5.55 -4.46 13.75
CA SER A 73 -4.89 -3.18 13.49
C SER A 73 -3.57 -3.49 12.79
N GLU A 74 -3.59 -3.35 11.49
CA GLU A 74 -2.48 -3.68 10.59
C GLU A 74 -1.89 -2.41 9.99
N ALA A 75 -0.81 -2.56 9.23
CA ALA A 75 -0.18 -1.42 8.58
C ALA A 75 0.25 -1.73 7.15
N VAL A 76 0.34 -0.68 6.35
CA VAL A 76 0.88 -0.71 5.00
C VAL A 76 1.82 0.47 4.84
N THR A 77 2.99 0.22 4.30
CA THR A 77 3.93 1.26 3.91
C THR A 77 3.95 1.36 2.40
N VAL A 78 3.92 2.58 1.86
CA VAL A 78 4.04 2.82 0.42
C VAL A 78 5.14 3.82 0.11
N VAL A 79 5.83 3.60 -1.01
CA VAL A 79 6.73 4.60 -1.60
C VAL A 79 6.06 5.17 -2.85
N ILE A 80 5.79 6.47 -2.81
CA ILE A 80 5.28 7.24 -3.94
C ILE A 80 6.48 7.73 -4.74
N SER A 81 6.45 7.51 -6.04
CA SER A 81 7.53 7.84 -6.96
C SER A 81 6.96 8.45 -8.23
N ARG A 82 7.83 9.07 -9.03
CA ARG A 82 7.47 9.55 -10.37
C ARG A 82 8.00 8.58 -11.42
N GLU A 83 7.09 8.03 -12.23
CA GLU A 83 7.44 7.24 -13.42
C GLU A 83 6.93 7.99 -14.66
N PHE A 84 7.84 8.46 -15.51
CA PHE A 84 7.56 9.43 -16.57
C PHE A 84 6.92 10.73 -15.99
N SER A 85 5.69 11.05 -16.38
CA SER A 85 4.92 12.20 -15.87
C SER A 85 3.95 11.85 -14.75
N GLU A 86 3.79 10.57 -14.42
CA GLU A 86 2.75 10.09 -13.51
C GLU A 86 3.29 9.84 -12.09
N MET A 87 2.45 10.09 -11.09
CA MET A 87 2.71 9.64 -9.72
C MET A 87 2.23 8.19 -9.58
N VAL A 88 3.10 7.34 -9.07
CA VAL A 88 2.85 5.91 -8.93
C VAL A 88 3.32 5.39 -7.58
N ILE A 89 2.73 4.28 -7.13
CA ILE A 89 3.25 3.49 -6.03
C ILE A 89 4.36 2.58 -6.57
N ARG A 90 5.61 2.87 -6.19
CA ARG A 90 6.79 2.09 -6.59
C ARG A 90 6.99 0.87 -5.71
N ASP A 91 6.65 0.98 -4.43
CA ASP A 91 6.88 -0.08 -3.45
C ASP A 91 5.74 -0.16 -2.45
N ILE A 92 5.48 -1.38 -1.97
CA ILE A 92 4.50 -1.68 -0.92
C ILE A 92 5.12 -2.68 0.05
N GLU A 93 5.13 -2.33 1.32
CA GLU A 93 5.40 -3.24 2.42
C GLU A 93 4.10 -3.48 3.20
N TRP A 94 3.84 -4.74 3.52
CA TRP A 94 2.61 -5.18 4.19
C TRP A 94 2.92 -5.61 5.62
N GLY A 95 2.10 -5.18 6.55
CA GLY A 95 2.25 -5.44 7.98
C GLY A 95 3.03 -4.33 8.70
N ARG A 96 3.18 -4.53 10.00
CA ARG A 96 4.05 -3.70 10.85
C ARG A 96 5.49 -4.20 10.73
N PRO A 97 6.51 -3.32 10.75
CA PRO A 97 7.91 -3.72 10.89
C PRO A 97 8.19 -4.56 12.13
#